data_AF-A0AAW5VKK1-F1
#
_entry.id   AF-A0AAW5VKK1-F1
#
_cell.length_a   1.000
_cell.length_b   1.000
_cell.length_c   1.000
_cell.angle_alpha   90.00
_cell.angle_beta   90.00
_cell.angle_gamma   90.00
#
_symmetry.space_group_name_H-M   'P 1'
#
loop_
_entity.id
_entity.type
_entity.pdbx_description
1 polymer ?
#
loop_
_entity_poly.entity_id
_entity_poly.type
_entity_poly.pdbx_seq_one_letter_code
_entity_poly.pdbx_strand_id
1 'polypeptide(L)'
;MEIEKSPTDQPVEKITLAWLLHYVPASYYIALIPIMFFLITIGIVIGQSPFVIRTLISLKIIDKSIGKFDSQNQQIKLDNLFENHQNNVAQIQAAIIEQEREAGRSHFSDERANHREAAKNLRELLAAENESFNKKISELTQ
;
A
#
# COMPACT_ATOMS: atom_id res chain seq x y z
N MET A 1 -20.11 -50.41 -25.24
CA MET A 1 -18.98 -49.47 -25.46
C MET A 1 -19.05 -48.47 -24.33
N GLU A 2 -18.32 -48.74 -23.25
CA GLU A 2 -18.20 -47.84 -22.11
C GLU A 2 -17.09 -46.82 -22.43
N ILE A 3 -17.43 -45.53 -22.33
CA ILE A 3 -16.50 -44.43 -22.57
C ILE A 3 -15.71 -44.24 -21.28
N GLU A 4 -14.42 -44.59 -21.35
CA GLU A 4 -13.42 -44.40 -20.31
C GLU A 4 -13.35 -42.90 -19.94
N LYS A 5 -13.76 -42.55 -18.71
CA LYS A 5 -13.62 -41.20 -18.18
C LYS A 5 -12.15 -40.92 -17.87
N SER A 6 -11.58 -39.94 -18.58
CA SER A 6 -10.26 -39.36 -18.32
C SER A 6 -10.11 -38.93 -16.85
N PRO A 7 -9.02 -39.28 -16.15
CA PRO A 7 -8.81 -39.02 -14.72
C PRO A 7 -8.36 -37.58 -14.42
N THR A 8 -8.75 -36.60 -15.23
CA THR A 8 -8.20 -35.23 -15.18
C THR A 8 -9.03 -34.23 -14.38
N ASP A 9 -10.04 -34.69 -13.63
CA ASP A 9 -10.86 -33.81 -12.78
C ASP A 9 -10.41 -33.84 -11.30
N GLN A 10 -9.45 -32.95 -11.00
CA GLN A 10 -8.98 -32.45 -9.68
C GLN A 10 -8.08 -33.41 -8.85
N PRO A 11 -7.16 -32.97 -7.93
CA PRO A 11 -6.75 -31.65 -7.46
C PRO A 11 -5.20 -31.53 -7.35
N VAL A 12 -4.47 -31.44 -8.46
CA VAL A 12 -2.98 -31.52 -8.42
C VAL A 12 -2.34 -30.27 -7.77
N GLU A 13 -2.93 -29.08 -7.93
CA GLU A 13 -2.40 -27.81 -7.39
C GLU A 13 -2.38 -27.74 -5.86
N LYS A 14 -3.33 -28.38 -5.19
CA LYS A 14 -3.38 -28.40 -3.72
C LYS A 14 -2.33 -29.34 -3.12
N ILE A 15 -2.04 -30.43 -3.84
CA ILE A 15 -1.06 -31.43 -3.42
C ILE A 15 0.35 -30.86 -3.52
N THR A 16 0.66 -30.04 -4.53
CA THR A 16 1.98 -29.41 -4.67
C THR A 16 2.27 -28.33 -3.61
N LEU A 17 1.29 -27.49 -3.24
CA LEU A 17 1.49 -26.47 -2.21
C LEU A 17 1.65 -27.09 -0.80
N ALA A 18 0.83 -28.08 -0.47
CA ALA A 18 0.90 -28.80 0.80
C ALA A 18 2.19 -29.64 0.91
N TRP A 19 2.66 -30.21 -0.20
CA TRP A 19 3.92 -30.94 -0.26
C TRP A 19 5.13 -30.03 -0.07
N LEU A 20 5.11 -28.84 -0.69
CA LEU A 20 6.14 -27.82 -0.47
C LEU A 20 6.22 -27.41 1.01
N LEU A 21 5.08 -27.19 1.67
CA LEU A 21 5.01 -26.81 3.08
C LEU A 21 5.58 -27.86 4.05
N HIS A 22 5.48 -29.14 3.71
CA HIS A 22 5.89 -30.24 4.58
C HIS A 22 7.33 -30.71 4.34
N TYR A 23 7.88 -30.52 3.13
CA TYR A 23 9.22 -31.01 2.77
C TYR A 23 10.32 -29.94 2.81
N VAL A 24 9.96 -28.66 2.78
CA VAL A 24 10.95 -27.58 2.86
C VAL A 24 11.26 -27.30 4.33
N PRO A 25 12.53 -27.38 4.76
CA PRO A 25 12.91 -27.09 6.13
C PRO A 25 12.50 -25.66 6.53
N ALA A 26 12.03 -25.49 7.76
CA ALA A 26 11.55 -24.20 8.28
C ALA A 26 12.58 -23.06 8.13
N SER A 27 13.87 -23.37 8.12
CA SER A 27 14.96 -22.42 7.86
C SER A 27 14.90 -21.73 6.50
N TYR A 28 14.41 -22.41 5.46
CA TYR A 28 14.25 -21.82 4.14
C TYR A 28 13.11 -20.81 4.12
N TYR A 29 12.01 -21.07 4.82
CA TYR A 29 10.92 -20.10 4.96
C TYR A 29 11.37 -18.85 5.72
N ILE A 30 12.16 -19.01 6.78
CA ILE A 30 12.73 -17.88 7.54
C ILE A 30 13.61 -17.01 6.64
N ALA A 31 14.33 -17.59 5.68
CA ALA A 31 15.11 -16.82 4.70
C ALA A 31 14.26 -16.22 3.56
N LEU A 32 13.16 -16.89 3.16
CA LEU A 32 12.29 -16.45 2.05
C LEU A 32 11.37 -15.29 2.45
N ILE A 33 10.88 -15.27 3.69
CA ILE A 33 10.01 -14.21 4.23
C ILE A 33 10.64 -12.81 4.08
N PRO A 34 11.88 -12.54 4.54
CA PRO A 34 12.47 -11.21 4.41
C PRO A 34 12.75 -10.85 2.95
N ILE A 35 13.08 -11.81 2.08
CA ILE A 35 13.28 -11.57 0.64
C ILE A 35 11.96 -11.14 -0.02
N MET A 36 10.87 -11.85 0.28
CA MET A 36 9.55 -11.49 -0.23
C MET A 36 9.10 -10.12 0.29
N PHE A 37 9.32 -9.86 1.58
CA PHE A 37 9.00 -8.57 2.17
C PHE A 37 9.80 -7.44 1.52
N PHE A 38 11.09 -7.66 1.24
CA PHE A 38 11.96 -6.69 0.56
C PHE A 38 11.54 -6.43 -0.89
N LEU A 39 11.14 -7.46 -1.63
CA LEU A 39 10.62 -7.31 -3.00
C LEU A 39 9.31 -6.52 -3.02
N ILE A 40 8.42 -6.78 -2.05
CA ILE A 40 7.15 -6.06 -1.91
C ILE A 40 7.40 -4.60 -1.54
N THR A 41 8.28 -4.33 -0.56
CA THR A 41 8.58 -2.95 -0.15
C THR A 41 9.26 -2.17 -1.27
N ILE A 42 10.20 -2.77 -2.02
CA ILE A 42 10.79 -2.14 -3.21
C ILE A 42 9.72 -1.86 -4.26
N GLY A 43 8.84 -2.83 -4.56
CA GLY A 43 7.76 -2.64 -5.52
C GLY A 43 6.82 -1.50 -5.13
N ILE A 44 6.48 -1.40 -3.84
CA ILE A 44 5.66 -0.31 -3.30
C ILE A 44 6.41 1.02 -3.40
N VAL A 45 7.68 1.09 -3.01
CA VAL A 45 8.49 2.31 -3.06
C VAL A 45 8.67 2.81 -4.50
N ILE A 46 8.91 1.91 -5.46
CA ILE A 46 9.02 2.25 -6.88
C ILE A 46 7.65 2.71 -7.44
N GLY A 47 6.57 2.01 -7.08
CA GLY A 47 5.21 2.36 -7.48
C GLY A 47 4.69 3.67 -6.88
N GLN A 48 5.20 4.04 -5.70
CA GLN A 48 4.96 5.33 -5.05
C GLN A 48 5.94 6.42 -5.51
N SER A 49 6.93 6.09 -6.35
CA SER A 49 7.86 7.10 -6.83
C SER A 49 7.11 8.13 -7.70
N PRO A 50 7.34 9.44 -7.48
CA PRO A 50 6.71 10.50 -8.27
C PRO A 50 6.95 10.34 -9.77
N PHE A 51 8.09 9.76 -10.16
CA PHE A 51 8.43 9.47 -11.54
C PHE A 51 7.48 8.46 -12.19
N VAL A 52 7.30 7.28 -11.59
CA VAL A 52 6.45 6.21 -12.15
C VAL A 52 4.98 6.63 -12.19
N ILE A 53 4.50 7.27 -11.13
CA ILE A 53 3.14 7.82 -11.07
C ILE A 53 2.93 8.86 -12.16
N ARG A 54 3.88 9.79 -12.36
CA ARG A 54 3.82 10.81 -13.40
C ARG A 54 3.81 10.20 -14.80
N THR A 55 4.58 9.15 -15.05
CA THR A 55 4.59 8.44 -16.35
C THR A 55 3.26 7.74 -16.62
N LEU A 56 2.69 7.05 -15.63
CA LEU A 56 1.40 6.37 -15.76
C LEU A 56 0.23 7.35 -15.93
N ILE A 57 0.24 8.46 -15.20
CA ILE A 57 -0.74 9.54 -15.35
C ILE A 57 -0.62 10.19 -16.72
N SER A 58 0.60 10.47 -17.19
CA SER A 58 0.83 11.07 -18.52
C SER A 58 0.33 10.15 -19.64
N LEU A 59 0.57 8.83 -19.55
CA LEU A 59 0.05 7.86 -20.52
C LEU A 59 -1.48 7.84 -20.54
N LYS A 60 -2.13 7.94 -19.38
CA LYS A 60 -3.59 7.89 -19.25
C LYS A 60 -4.27 9.20 -19.68
N ILE A 61 -3.56 10.33 -19.58
CA ILE A 61 -4.04 11.65 -20.02
C ILE A 61 -3.94 11.81 -21.55
N ILE A 62 -2.88 11.26 -22.18
CA ILE A 62 -2.70 11.33 -23.64
C ILE A 62 -3.86 10.66 -24.39
N ASP A 63 -4.47 9.62 -23.81
CA ASP A 63 -5.61 8.91 -24.41
C ASP A 63 -6.95 9.67 -24.25
N LYS A 64 -7.02 10.73 -23.43
CA LYS A 64 -8.28 11.41 -23.06
C LYS A 64 -8.40 12.87 -23.53
N SER A 65 -7.35 13.56 -24.00
CA SER A 65 -7.39 15.03 -24.18
C SER A 65 -7.04 15.54 -25.59
N ILE A 66 -7.92 15.32 -26.56
CA ILE A 66 -8.11 16.29 -27.66
C ILE A 66 -9.00 17.42 -27.11
N GLY A 67 -8.41 18.31 -26.33
CA GLY A 67 -9.12 19.45 -25.75
C GLY A 67 -8.14 20.29 -24.95
N LYS A 68 -7.87 21.50 -25.44
CA LYS A 68 -6.93 22.50 -24.91
C LYS A 68 -6.91 22.52 -23.37
N PHE A 69 -5.99 21.76 -22.80
CA PHE A 69 -5.72 21.65 -21.37
C PHE A 69 -4.66 22.71 -21.05
N ASP A 70 -4.95 23.63 -20.14
CA ASP A 70 -3.92 24.50 -19.54
C ASP A 70 -3.10 23.65 -18.55
N SER A 71 -2.29 22.75 -19.13
CA SER A 71 -1.64 21.65 -18.44
C SER A 71 -0.64 22.11 -17.38
N GLN A 72 -0.06 23.31 -17.53
CA GLN A 72 0.90 23.85 -16.58
C GLN A 72 0.25 24.29 -15.27
N ASN A 73 -0.86 25.03 -15.32
CA ASN A 73 -1.52 25.50 -14.11
C ASN A 73 -2.20 24.36 -13.32
N GLN A 74 -2.68 23.33 -14.02
CA GLN A 74 -3.21 22.14 -13.35
C GLN A 74 -2.10 21.23 -12.81
N GLN A 75 -0.95 21.14 -13.47
CA GLN A 75 0.22 20.44 -12.93
C GLN A 75 0.74 21.11 -11.66
N ILE A 76 0.88 22.43 -11.63
CA ILE A 76 1.33 23.16 -10.42
C ILE A 76 0.35 22.95 -9.25
N LYS A 77 -0.97 22.92 -9.52
CA LYS A 77 -1.97 22.63 -8.49
C LYS A 77 -1.87 21.19 -7.98
N LEU A 78 -1.63 20.22 -8.87
CA LEU A 78 -1.43 18.83 -8.48
C LEU A 78 -0.14 18.68 -7.66
N ASP A 79 0.97 19.25 -8.12
CA ASP A 79 2.27 19.18 -7.43
C ASP A 79 2.17 19.75 -6.01
N ASN A 80 1.55 20.93 -5.84
CA ASN A 80 1.30 21.52 -4.52
C ASN A 80 0.37 20.65 -3.66
N LEU A 81 -0.60 19.96 -4.26
CA LEU A 81 -1.54 19.11 -3.53
C LEU A 81 -0.86 17.82 -3.06
N PHE A 82 0.00 17.22 -3.90
CA PHE A 82 0.85 16.09 -3.55
C PHE A 82 1.85 16.46 -2.45
N GLU A 83 2.55 17.59 -2.58
CA GLU A 83 3.53 18.03 -1.58
C GLU A 83 2.88 18.26 -0.21
N ASN A 84 1.74 18.95 -0.17
CA ASN A 84 1.01 19.16 1.09
C ASN A 84 0.51 17.85 1.69
N HIS A 85 -0.04 16.95 0.87
CA HIS A 85 -0.50 15.65 1.34
C HIS A 85 0.64 14.79 1.88
N GLN A 86 1.77 14.75 1.18
CA GLN A 86 2.95 13.99 1.60
C GLN A 86 3.51 14.52 2.93
N ASN A 87 3.55 15.84 3.10
CA ASN A 87 3.97 16.47 4.36
C ASN A 87 3.00 16.13 5.51
N ASN A 88 1.69 16.18 5.27
CA ASN A 88 0.69 15.82 6.28
C ASN A 88 0.79 14.34 6.68
N VAL A 89 0.88 13.44 5.71
CA VAL A 89 1.02 11.98 5.95
C VAL A 89 2.30 11.68 6.74
N ALA A 90 3.42 12.31 6.38
CA ALA A 90 4.69 12.11 7.09
C ALA A 90 4.60 12.57 8.55
N GLN A 91 3.94 13.71 8.83
CA GLN A 91 3.73 14.20 10.19
C GLN A 91 2.83 13.26 11.01
N ILE A 92 1.73 12.79 10.42
CA ILE A 92 0.81 11.86 11.10
C ILE A 92 1.50 10.53 11.37
N GLN A 93 2.28 10.00 10.42
CA GLN A 93 3.06 8.78 10.62
C GLN A 93 4.11 8.93 11.72
N ALA A 94 4.83 10.06 11.76
CA ALA A 94 5.79 10.32 12.82
C ALA A 94 5.11 10.34 14.21
N ALA A 95 3.92 10.95 14.30
CA ALA A 95 3.14 10.95 15.54
C ALA A 95 2.66 9.54 15.94
N ILE A 96 2.24 8.70 14.98
CA ILE A 96 1.86 7.30 15.25
C ILE A 96 3.05 6.53 15.81
N ILE A 97 4.21 6.62 15.15
CA ILE A 97 5.43 5.92 15.58
C ILE A 97 5.82 6.37 16.98
N GLU A 98 5.72 7.66 17.29
CA GLU A 98 6.04 8.16 18.62
C GLU A 98 5.06 7.62 19.67
N GLN A 99 3.76 7.63 19.40
CA GLN A 99 2.76 7.07 20.32
C GLN A 99 2.94 5.55 20.53
N GLU A 100 3.30 4.81 19.49
CA GLU A 100 3.60 3.37 19.61
C GLU A 100 4.88 3.11 20.40
N ARG A 101 5.89 3.98 20.23
CA ARG A 101 7.14 3.92 20.98
C ARG A 101 6.91 4.24 22.46
N GLU A 102 6.11 5.25 22.77
CA GLU A 102 5.70 5.61 24.13
C GLU A 102 4.88 4.49 24.78
N ALA A 103 3.93 3.89 24.04
CA ALA A 103 3.20 2.71 24.49
C ALA A 103 4.11 1.51 24.78
N GLY A 104 5.18 1.33 24.00
CA GLY A 104 6.18 0.27 24.23
C GLY A 104 7.07 0.53 25.45
N ARG A 105 7.27 1.80 25.82
CA ARG A 105 8.10 2.23 26.94
C ARG A 105 7.34 2.36 28.25
N SER A 106 6.04 2.64 28.21
CA SER A 106 5.25 2.77 29.42
C SER A 106 5.20 1.45 30.20
N HIS A 107 5.39 1.52 31.51
CA HIS A 107 5.36 0.36 32.40
C HIS A 107 3.95 0.05 32.93
N PHE A 108 3.04 1.03 32.90
CA PHE A 108 1.69 0.93 33.47
C PHE A 108 0.65 0.61 32.39
N SER A 109 -0.33 -0.25 32.70
CA SER A 109 -1.37 -0.69 31.76
C SER A 109 -2.20 0.46 31.19
N ASP A 110 -2.49 1.45 32.03
CA ASP A 110 -3.47 2.51 31.72
C ASP A 110 -2.85 3.54 30.78
N GLU A 111 -1.57 3.88 31.00
CA GLU A 111 -0.81 4.77 30.12
C GLU A 111 -0.53 4.10 28.76
N ARG A 112 -0.25 2.78 28.73
CA ARG A 112 -0.20 2.02 27.46
C ARG A 112 -1.53 2.04 26.70
N ALA A 113 -2.65 1.93 27.40
CA ALA A 113 -3.97 1.97 26.77
C ALA A 113 -4.22 3.34 26.14
N ASN A 114 -3.89 4.42 26.85
CA ASN A 114 -4.02 5.79 26.35
C ASN A 114 -3.17 6.04 25.09
N HIS A 115 -1.90 5.62 25.08
CA HIS A 115 -1.04 5.76 23.90
C HIS A 115 -1.53 4.92 22.70
N ARG A 116 -2.08 3.72 22.95
CA ARG A 116 -2.69 2.89 21.90
C ARG A 116 -3.96 3.52 21.31
N GLU A 117 -4.81 4.11 22.15
CA GLU A 117 -5.99 4.84 21.68
C GLU A 117 -5.60 6.09 20.89
N ALA A 118 -4.61 6.85 21.36
CA ALA A 118 -4.07 7.99 20.62
C ALA A 118 -3.52 7.57 19.25
N ALA A 119 -2.75 6.48 19.18
CA ALA A 119 -2.26 5.93 17.91
C ALA A 119 -3.40 5.46 16.99
N LYS A 120 -4.48 4.90 17.54
CA LYS A 120 -5.68 4.51 16.78
C LYS A 120 -6.37 5.74 16.17
N ASN A 121 -6.57 6.80 16.94
CA ASN A 121 -7.18 8.05 16.45
C ASN A 121 -6.33 8.69 15.34
N LEU A 122 -5.00 8.64 15.47
CA LEU A 122 -4.08 9.13 14.43
C LEU A 122 -4.16 8.30 13.14
N ARG A 123 -4.38 6.98 13.23
CA ARG A 123 -4.61 6.13 12.05
C ARG A 123 -5.93 6.44 11.35
N GLU A 124 -6.98 6.72 12.11
CA GLU A 124 -8.27 7.16 11.56
C GLU A 124 -8.12 8.52 10.86
N LEU A 125 -7.33 9.43 11.44
CA LEU A 125 -7.01 10.73 10.83
C LEU A 125 -6.19 10.58 9.54
N LEU A 126 -5.25 9.63 9.49
CA LEU A 126 -4.52 9.29 8.25
C LEU A 126 -5.44 8.73 7.16
N ALA A 127 -6.41 7.90 7.54
CA ALA A 127 -7.40 7.37 6.60
C ALA A 127 -8.29 8.49 6.03
N ALA A 128 -8.75 9.42 6.89
CA ALA A 128 -9.53 10.59 6.47
C ALA A 128 -8.74 11.54 5.55
N GLU A 129 -7.45 11.76 5.84
CA GLU A 129 -6.57 12.57 4.99
C GLU A 129 -6.42 11.95 3.59
N ASN A 130 -6.18 10.63 3.52
CA ASN A 130 -6.10 9.89 2.26
C ASN A 130 -7.42 9.91 1.47
N GLU A 131 -8.57 9.78 2.14
CA GLU A 131 -9.88 9.87 1.51
C GLU A 131 -10.12 11.27 0.94
N SER A 132 -9.80 12.31 1.72
CA SER A 132 -9.94 13.71 1.28
C SER A 132 -9.03 14.03 0.08
N PHE A 133 -7.82 13.46 0.07
CA PHE A 133 -6.86 13.60 -1.02
C PHE A 133 -7.37 12.92 -2.30
N ASN A 134 -7.84 11.68 -2.19
CA ASN A 134 -8.40 10.93 -3.31
C ASN A 134 -9.62 11.64 -3.91
N LYS A 135 -10.47 12.23 -3.07
CA LYS A 135 -11.60 13.04 -3.51
C LYS A 135 -11.14 14.25 -4.31
N LYS A 136 -10.18 15.02 -3.81
CA LYS A 136 -9.61 16.19 -4.51
C LYS A 136 -8.93 15.82 -5.82
N ILE A 137 -8.21 14.69 -5.89
CA ILE A 137 -7.64 14.19 -7.15
C ILE A 137 -8.75 13.85 -8.15
N SER A 138 -9.83 13.19 -7.70
CA SER A 138 -10.94 12.84 -8.59
C SER A 138 -11.64 14.07 -9.17
N GLU A 139 -11.79 15.14 -8.38
CA GLU A 139 -12.36 16.43 -8.82
C GLU A 139 -11.45 17.16 -9.81
N LEU A 140 -10.13 16.99 -9.71
CA LEU A 140 -9.14 17.61 -10.61
C LEU A 140 -8.91 16.81 -11.91
N THR A 141 -9.35 15.54 -11.96
CA THR A 141 -9.13 14.63 -13.11
C THR A 141 -10.42 14.27 -13.88
N GLN A 142 -11.58 14.72 -13.40
CA GLN A 142 -12.86 14.71 -14.14
C GLN A 142 -12.88 15.78 -15.22
#